data_AF-A0A6J4F9S7-F1
#
_entry.id   AF-A0A6J4F9S7-F1
#
_cell.length_a   1.000
_cell.length_b   1.000
_cell.length_c   1.000
_cell.angle_alpha   90.00
_cell.angle_beta   90.00
_cell.angle_gamma   90.00
#
_symmetry.space_group_name_H-M   'P 1'
#
loop_
_entity.id
_entity.type
_entity.pdbx_description
1 polymer ?
#
loop_
_entity_poly.entity_id
_entity_poly.type
_entity_poly.pdbx_seq_one_letter_code
_entity_poly.pdbx_strand_id
1 'polypeptide(L)' 'MTKRTDNTQAIDAFIARKAEFDAMLARLQNLSADHFNWAPDEINWGHAGTMAHYAEMLKRITDSAFHEGEFAA' A
#
# COMPACT_ATOMS: atom_id res chain seq x y z
N MET A 1 20.79 27.24 24.80
CA MET A 1 19.82 27.49 23.71
C MET A 1 19.71 26.22 22.89
N THR A 2 18.66 25.43 23.13
CA THR A 2 18.37 24.20 22.38
C THR A 2 18.00 24.60 20.95
N LYS A 3 18.82 24.20 19.99
CA LYS A 3 18.56 24.42 18.56
C LYS A 3 17.31 23.61 18.21
N ARG A 4 16.14 24.26 18.17
CA ARG A 4 14.92 23.67 17.59
C ARG A 4 15.27 23.41 16.13
N THR A 5 15.53 22.15 15.79
CA THR A 5 15.74 21.76 14.40
C THR A 5 14.42 22.07 13.69
N ASP A 6 14.45 22.99 12.73
CA ASP A 6 13.30 23.30 11.90
C ASP A 6 13.02 22.08 11.02
N ASN A 7 12.09 21.24 11.47
CA ASN A 7 11.70 20.01 10.78
C ASN A 7 10.64 20.28 9.70
N THR A 8 10.34 21.54 9.38
CA THR A 8 9.27 21.92 8.45
C THR A 8 9.45 21.23 7.11
N GLN A 9 10.66 21.24 6.55
CA GLN A 9 10.95 20.57 5.28
C GLN A 9 10.72 19.05 5.32
N ALA A 10 11.05 18.40 6.45
CA ALA A 10 10.83 16.97 6.62
C ALA A 10 9.34 16.64 6.77
N ILE A 11 8.58 17.50 7.46
CA ILE A 11 7.13 17.38 7.62
C ILE A 11 6.43 17.57 6.26
N ASP A 12 6.80 18.59 5.50
CA ASP A 12 6.25 18.84 4.18
C ASP A 12 6.51 17.66 3.23
N ALA A 13 7.75 17.14 3.21
CA ALA A 13 8.11 15.98 2.43
C ALA A 13 7.34 14.72 2.85
N PHE A 14 7.09 14.54 4.15
CA PHE A 14 6.29 13.44 4.66
C PHE A 14 4.81 13.55 4.24
N ILE A 15 4.21 14.74 4.35
CA ILE A 15 2.81 14.97 3.95
C ILE A 15 2.64 14.72 2.45
N ALA A 16 3.57 15.21 1.61
CA ALA A 16 3.54 14.95 0.17
C ALA A 16 3.60 13.45 -0.14
N ARG A 17 4.54 12.72 0.47
CA ARG A 17 4.66 11.26 0.32
C ARG A 17 3.43 10.50 0.81
N LYS A 18 2.82 10.96 1.92
CA LYS A 18 1.59 10.36 2.44
C LYS A 18 0.44 10.58 1.47
N ALA A 19 0.29 11.78 0.92
CA ALA A 19 -0.76 12.07 -0.05
C ALA A 19 -0.63 11.20 -1.31
N GLU A 20 0.59 11.00 -1.80
CA GLU A 20 0.87 10.05 -2.90
C GLU A 20 0.48 8.61 -2.54
N PHE A 21 0.83 8.16 -1.32
CA PHE A 21 0.47 6.84 -0.82
C PHE A 21 -1.05 6.63 -0.72
N ASP A 22 -1.76 7.60 -0.12
CA ASP A 22 -3.22 7.58 0.01
C ASP A 22 -3.90 7.54 -1.37
N ALA A 23 -3.38 8.29 -2.35
CA ALA A 23 -3.90 8.28 -3.72
C ALA A 23 -3.71 6.92 -4.42
N MET A 24 -2.57 6.26 -4.20
CA MET A 24 -2.34 4.89 -4.71
C MET A 24 -3.29 3.88 -4.06
N LEU A 25 -3.53 3.97 -2.75
CA LEU A 25 -4.50 3.11 -2.06
C LEU A 25 -5.92 3.31 -2.61
N ALA A 26 -6.37 4.55 -2.81
CA ALA A 26 -7.67 4.84 -3.38
C ALA A 26 -7.81 4.25 -4.80
N ARG A 27 -6.76 4.33 -5.61
CA ARG A 27 -6.75 3.72 -6.95
C ARG A 27 -6.89 2.19 -6.90
N LEU A 28 -6.22 1.52 -5.97
CA LEU A 28 -6.35 0.08 -5.77
C LEU A 28 -7.73 -0.33 -5.25
N GLN A 29 -8.32 0.47 -4.36
CA GLN A 29 -9.68 0.25 -3.87
C GLN A 29 -10.70 0.35 -5.01
N ASN A 30 -10.59 1.37 -5.86
CA ASN A 30 -11.45 1.51 -7.04
C ASN A 30 -11.27 0.33 -8.01
N LEU A 31 -10.03 -0.06 -8.30
CA LEU A 31 -9.75 -1.22 -9.15
C LEU A 31 -10.35 -2.51 -8.59
N SER A 32 -10.30 -2.70 -7.27
CA SER A 32 -10.92 -3.85 -6.59
C SER A 32 -12.45 -3.82 -6.71
N ALA A 33 -13.07 -2.64 -6.55
CA ALA A 33 -14.52 -2.47 -6.73
C ALA A 33 -14.96 -2.77 -8.18
N ASP A 34 -14.12 -2.42 -9.16
CA ASP A 34 -14.31 -2.73 -10.58
C ASP A 34 -13.84 -4.16 -10.96
N HIS A 35 -13.68 -5.07 -9.98
CA HIS A 35 -13.29 -6.47 -10.19
C HIS A 35 -12.00 -6.64 -10.99
N PHE A 36 -11.03 -5.74 -10.77
CA PHE A 36 -9.75 -5.67 -11.49
C PHE A 36 -9.90 -5.46 -13.01
N ASN A 37 -11.07 -4.99 -13.46
CA ASN A 37 -11.47 -4.91 -14.86
C ASN A 37 -11.50 -6.27 -15.59
N TRP A 38 -11.71 -7.36 -14.85
CA TRP A 38 -11.88 -8.69 -15.45
C TRP A 38 -13.35 -9.08 -15.50
N ALA A 39 -13.78 -9.56 -16.67
CA ALA A 39 -15.06 -10.21 -16.83
C ALA A 39 -15.05 -11.61 -16.20
N PRO A 40 -16.17 -12.11 -15.67
CA PRO A 40 -16.23 -13.44 -15.06
C PRO A 40 -15.79 -14.59 -15.99
N ASP A 41 -16.02 -14.45 -17.29
CA ASP A 41 -15.73 -15.46 -18.31
C ASP A 41 -14.23 -15.53 -18.71
N GLU A 42 -13.44 -14.49 -18.44
CA GLU A 42 -11.99 -14.51 -18.70
C GLU A 42 -11.16 -14.98 -17.49
N ILE A 43 -11.75 -15.06 -16.30
CA ILE A 43 -11.06 -15.44 -15.06
C ILE A 43 -10.51 -16.86 -15.17
N ASN A 44 -9.22 -17.01 -14.87
CA ASN A 44 -8.50 -18.28 -14.92
C ASN A 44 -7.41 -18.33 -13.84
N TRP A 45 -6.67 -19.43 -13.77
CA TRP A 45 -5.62 -19.63 -12.77
C TRP A 45 -4.48 -18.59 -12.85
N GLY A 46 -4.21 -18.01 -14.02
CA GLY A 46 -3.28 -16.90 -14.17
C GLY A 46 -3.76 -15.66 -13.43
N HIS A 47 -5.04 -15.31 -13.57
CA HIS A 47 -5.69 -14.21 -12.84
C HIS A 47 -5.66 -14.43 -11.32
N ALA A 48 -5.93 -15.67 -10.87
CA ALA A 48 -5.80 -16.04 -9.46
C ALA A 48 -4.37 -15.88 -8.94
N GLY A 49 -3.37 -16.25 -9.74
CA GLY A 49 -1.95 -16.04 -9.41
C GLY A 49 -1.57 -14.56 -9.30
N THR A 50 -2.04 -13.71 -10.21
CA THR A 50 -1.85 -12.26 -10.12
C THR A 50 -2.46 -11.68 -8.85
N MET A 51 -3.66 -12.13 -8.46
CA MET A 51 -4.31 -11.70 -7.22
C MET A 51 -3.54 -12.12 -5.97
N ALA A 52 -3.03 -13.35 -5.94
CA ALA A 52 -2.18 -13.81 -4.84
C ALA A 52 -0.93 -12.92 -4.71
N HIS A 53 -0.28 -12.60 -5.84
CA HIS A 53 0.90 -11.75 -5.85
C HIS A 53 0.61 -10.33 -5.30
N TYR A 54 -0.49 -9.70 -5.74
CA TYR A 54 -0.88 -8.38 -5.22
C TYR A 54 -1.20 -8.41 -3.72
N ALA A 55 -1.88 -9.46 -3.25
CA ALA A 55 -2.15 -9.64 -1.83
C ALA A 55 -0.84 -9.79 -1.01
N GLU A 56 0.14 -10.56 -1.50
CA GLU A 56 1.44 -10.70 -0.84
C GLU A 56 2.20 -9.36 -0.75
N MET A 57 2.16 -8.54 -1.79
CA MET A 57 2.79 -7.21 -1.78
C MET A 57 2.14 -6.30 -0.73
N LEU A 58 0.81 -6.25 -0.69
CA LEU A 58 0.09 -5.47 0.32
C LEU A 58 0.37 -5.99 1.73
N LYS A 59 0.39 -7.32 1.91
CA LYS A 59 0.73 -7.94 3.19
C LYS A 59 2.12 -7.51 3.66
N ARG A 60 3.15 -7.55 2.80
CA ARG A 60 4.51 -7.11 3.17
C ARG A 60 4.56 -5.64 3.61
N ILE A 61 3.74 -4.77 3.01
CA ILE A 61 3.63 -3.36 3.42
C ILE A 61 2.98 -3.27 4.81
N THR A 62 1.88 -4.00 5.03
CA THR A 62 1.19 -4.05 6.33
C THR A 62 2.09 -4.62 7.42
N ASP A 63 2.72 -5.78 7.20
CA ASP A 63 3.63 -6.42 8.14
C ASP A 63 4.76 -5.46 8.55
N SER A 64 5.31 -4.71 7.59
CA SER A 64 6.35 -3.69 7.85
C SER A 64 5.82 -2.47 8.60
N ALA A 65 4.56 -2.08 8.41
CA ALA A 65 3.96 -0.92 9.08
C ALA A 65 3.57 -1.24 10.53
N PHE A 66 3.12 -2.47 10.78
CA PHE A 66 2.63 -2.92 12.09
C PHE A 66 3.67 -3.74 12.88
N HIS A 67 4.87 -3.96 12.33
CA HIS A 67 5.94 -4.78 12.94
C HIS A 67 5.48 -6.22 13.23
N GLU A 68 4.49 -6.73 12.49
CA GLU A 68 3.90 -8.07 12.70
C GLU A 68 4.86 -9.21 12.33
N GLY A 69 6.01 -8.90 11.72
CA GLY A 69 7.12 -9.83 11.48
C GLY A 69 8.19 -9.89 12.57
N GLU A 70 8.22 -8.94 13.53
CA GLU A 70 9.24 -8.89 14.59
C GLU A 70 8.78 -9.48 15.94
N PHE A 71 7.48 -9.79 16.10
CA PHE A 71 6.91 -10.35 17.34
C PHE A 71 6.21 -11.72 17.17
N ALA A 72 6.39 -12.41 16.05
CA ALA A 72 5.87 -13.75 15.83
C ALA A 72 6.85 -14.88 16.23
N ALA A 73 7.81 -14.60 17.11
CA ALA A 73 8.79 -15.56 17.65
C ALA A 73 8.78 -15.57 19.18
#